data_AF-A0A371Q141-F1
#
_entry.id   AF-A0A371Q141-F1
#
_cell.length_a   1.000
_cell.length_b   1.000
_cell.length_c   1.000
_cell.angle_alpha   90.00
_cell.angle_beta   90.00
_cell.angle_gamma   90.00
#
_symmetry.space_group_name_H-M   'P 1'
#
loop_
_entity.id
_entity.type
_entity.pdbx_description
1 polymer ?
#
loop_
_entity_poly.entity_id
_entity_poly.type
_entity_poly.pdbx_seq_one_letter_code
_entity_poly.pdbx_strand_id
1 'polypeptide(L)'
;MSSSTVSTAACAWDDPTTRRGWRTTLVQHAALLLLTLLLFPSLLFTISVTPRWLAPLWTVMGVVVMYFLYERIRQLRNVTAIRRVLRIYGWSSALGHSVSRSICRFEGHSPDDPAVSVSVQLRAPFAGRFLHWVRWCRANDGQKVRFCGDPRFIGVVAHTDLGKGRMRLVAQREALDSRMSARRKGVSEQARERARSVGARVG
;
A
#
# COMPACT_ATOMS: atom_id res chain seq x y z
N MET A 1 28.23 -11.52 13.38
CA MET A 1 27.67 -10.52 12.44
C MET A 1 27.34 -11.26 11.15
N SER A 2 26.08 -11.64 11.00
CA SER A 2 25.63 -12.49 9.89
C SER A 2 25.46 -11.62 8.66
N SER A 3 26.37 -11.75 7.70
CA SER A 3 26.30 -11.14 6.38
C SER A 3 25.05 -11.66 5.66
N SER A 4 23.93 -10.95 5.83
CA SER A 4 22.72 -11.22 5.07
C SER A 4 23.04 -10.95 3.61
N THR A 5 23.24 -12.03 2.84
CA THR A 5 23.32 -12.01 1.39
C THR A 5 22.08 -11.29 0.87
N VAL A 6 22.25 -10.02 0.48
CA VAL A 6 21.22 -9.26 -0.20
C VAL A 6 20.99 -9.99 -1.51
N SER A 7 19.93 -10.78 -1.56
CA SER A 7 19.48 -11.43 -2.80
C SER A 7 19.26 -10.34 -3.83
N THR A 8 20.17 -10.25 -4.80
CA THR A 8 20.09 -9.40 -6.00
C THR A 8 19.11 -10.01 -6.99
N ALA A 9 17.93 -10.40 -6.52
CA ALA A 9 16.85 -10.75 -7.43
C ALA A 9 16.54 -9.51 -8.28
N ALA A 10 16.65 -9.65 -9.60
CA ALA A 10 16.36 -8.58 -10.54
C ALA A 10 14.95 -8.00 -10.32
N CYS A 11 14.01 -8.83 -9.83
CA CYS A 11 12.68 -8.43 -9.40
C CYS A 11 12.41 -8.84 -7.94
N ALA A 12 11.76 -7.96 -7.18
CA ALA A 12 11.38 -8.21 -5.79
C ALA A 12 10.40 -9.39 -5.65
N TRP A 13 9.66 -9.69 -6.71
CA TRP A 13 8.69 -10.79 -6.76
C TRP A 13 9.32 -12.19 -6.74
N ASP A 14 10.56 -12.34 -7.18
CA ASP A 14 11.18 -13.68 -7.27
C ASP A 14 11.55 -14.24 -5.90
N ASP A 15 11.73 -13.36 -4.91
CA ASP A 15 11.95 -13.72 -3.52
C ASP A 15 10.74 -14.48 -2.93
N PRO A 16 10.92 -15.75 -2.49
CA PRO A 16 9.85 -16.55 -1.92
C PRO A 16 9.26 -15.93 -0.64
N THR A 17 10.04 -15.18 0.14
CA THR A 17 9.54 -14.53 1.37
C THR A 17 8.56 -13.41 1.04
N THR A 18 8.89 -12.60 0.02
CA THR A 18 8.02 -11.56 -0.53
C THR A 18 6.70 -12.15 -1.04
N ARG A 19 6.76 -13.26 -1.80
CA ARG A 19 5.56 -13.95 -2.31
C ARG A 19 4.66 -14.48 -1.19
N ARG A 20 5.25 -15.05 -0.12
CA ARG A 20 4.48 -15.53 1.04
C ARG A 20 3.78 -14.38 1.76
N GLY A 21 4.48 -13.29 2.05
CA GLY A 21 3.90 -12.10 2.70
C GLY A 21 2.78 -11.46 1.87
N TRP A 22 2.92 -11.46 0.54
CA TRP A 22 1.86 -10.98 -0.35
C TRP A 22 0.64 -11.91 -0.34
N ARG A 23 0.86 -13.23 -0.42
CA ARG A 23 -0.23 -14.23 -0.42
C ARG A 23 -1.03 -14.20 0.87
N THR A 24 -0.38 -14.14 2.04
CA THR A 24 -1.08 -14.08 3.33
C THR A 24 -1.93 -12.82 3.43
N THR A 25 -1.40 -11.68 2.97
CA THR A 25 -2.15 -10.43 2.91
C THR A 25 -3.35 -10.56 1.96
N LEU A 26 -3.17 -11.11 0.76
CA LEU A 26 -4.24 -11.32 -0.20
C LEU A 26 -5.35 -12.21 0.38
N VAL A 27 -4.99 -13.36 0.96
CA VAL A 27 -5.94 -14.32 1.54
C VAL A 27 -6.71 -13.68 2.68
N GLN A 28 -6.05 -12.95 3.58
CA GLN A 28 -6.73 -12.23 4.67
C GLN A 28 -7.75 -11.21 4.13
N HIS A 29 -7.38 -10.48 3.07
CA HIS A 29 -8.27 -9.50 2.45
C HIS A 29 -9.44 -10.14 1.71
N ALA A 30 -9.19 -11.24 0.99
CA ALA A 30 -10.22 -12.01 0.32
C ALA A 30 -11.21 -12.64 1.32
N ALA A 31 -10.70 -13.24 2.40
CA ALA A 31 -11.55 -13.81 3.46
C ALA A 31 -12.42 -12.75 4.12
N LEU A 32 -11.87 -11.58 4.46
CA LEU A 32 -12.65 -10.47 5.02
C LEU A 32 -13.67 -9.91 4.02
N LEU A 33 -13.35 -9.88 2.73
CA LEU A 33 -14.28 -9.48 1.68
C LEU A 33 -15.46 -10.47 1.60
N LEU A 34 -15.18 -11.77 1.57
CA LEU A 34 -16.20 -12.82 1.56
C LEU A 34 -17.08 -12.75 2.80
N LEU A 35 -16.50 -12.57 3.99
CA LEU A 35 -17.27 -12.39 5.22
C LEU A 35 -18.18 -11.16 5.15
N THR A 36 -17.70 -10.05 4.60
CA THR A 36 -18.50 -8.82 4.45
C THR A 36 -19.62 -9.02 3.42
N LEU A 37 -19.35 -9.75 2.33
CA LEU A 37 -20.34 -10.10 1.32
C LEU A 37 -21.44 -11.01 1.89
N LEU A 38 -21.09 -11.94 2.78
CA LEU A 38 -22.06 -12.80 3.48
C LEU A 38 -22.85 -12.05 4.55
N LEU A 39 -22.27 -11.00 5.16
CA LEU A 39 -22.96 -10.17 6.14
C LEU A 39 -24.12 -9.38 5.52
N PHE A 40 -24.00 -9.00 4.24
CA PHE A 40 -25.03 -8.23 3.54
C PHE A 40 -26.38 -8.96 3.39
N PRO A 41 -26.48 -10.19 2.83
CA PRO A 41 -27.75 -10.92 2.77
C PRO A 41 -28.27 -11.26 4.17
N SER A 42 -27.39 -11.55 5.14
CA SER A 42 -27.79 -11.76 6.55
C SER A 42 -28.44 -10.51 7.15
N LEU A 43 -27.93 -9.31 6.81
CA LEU A 43 -28.53 -8.05 7.22
C LEU A 43 -29.91 -7.86 6.57
N LEU A 44 -30.04 -8.14 5.26
CA LEU A 44 -31.32 -8.04 4.55
C LEU A 44 -32.37 -8.98 5.15
N PHE A 45 -31.98 -10.22 5.43
CA PHE A 45 -32.85 -11.19 6.11
C PHE A 45 -33.27 -10.68 7.49
N THR A 46 -32.34 -10.10 8.25
CA THR A 46 -32.65 -9.55 9.57
C THR A 46 -33.64 -8.38 9.49
N ILE A 47 -33.51 -7.51 8.48
CA ILE A 47 -34.46 -6.42 8.21
C ILE A 47 -35.86 -6.98 7.91
N SER A 48 -35.97 -8.11 7.20
CA SER A 48 -37.26 -8.71 6.85
C SER A 48 -38.00 -9.32 8.04
N VAL A 49 -37.28 -9.83 9.05
CA VAL A 49 -37.88 -10.49 10.23
C VAL A 49 -38.06 -9.54 11.42
N THR A 50 -37.39 -8.37 11.42
CA THR A 50 -37.46 -7.44 12.55
C THR A 50 -38.60 -6.43 12.47
N PRO A 51 -39.11 -5.94 13.63
CA PRO A 51 -40.12 -4.90 13.67
C PRO A 51 -39.72 -3.64 12.91
N ARG A 52 -40.68 -3.03 12.19
CA ARG A 52 -40.44 -1.86 11.32
C ARG A 52 -39.86 -0.65 12.05
N TRP A 53 -40.10 -0.50 13.35
CA TRP A 53 -39.54 0.61 14.14
C TRP A 53 -38.01 0.52 14.31
N LEU A 54 -37.39 -0.65 14.07
CA LEU A 54 -35.93 -0.82 14.02
C LEU A 54 -35.33 -0.52 12.64
N ALA A 55 -36.14 -0.25 11.60
CA ALA A 55 -35.67 0.07 10.25
C ALA A 55 -34.57 1.16 10.17
N PRO A 56 -34.62 2.28 10.93
CA PRO A 56 -33.54 3.27 10.87
C PRO A 56 -32.20 2.71 11.37
N LEU A 57 -32.20 1.90 12.43
CA LEU A 57 -30.99 1.26 12.95
C LEU A 57 -30.36 0.33 11.90
N TRP A 58 -31.19 -0.50 11.26
CA TRP A 58 -30.70 -1.41 10.21
C TRP A 58 -30.22 -0.69 8.96
N THR A 59 -30.85 0.42 8.59
CA THR A 59 -30.40 1.28 7.50
C THR A 59 -28.98 1.80 7.77
N VAL A 60 -28.73 2.31 8.97
CA VAL A 60 -27.39 2.76 9.39
C VAL A 60 -26.38 1.60 9.33
N MET A 61 -26.75 0.43 9.83
CA MET A 61 -25.91 -0.77 9.76
C MET A 61 -25.60 -1.16 8.31
N GLY A 62 -26.57 -1.06 7.41
CA GLY A 62 -26.40 -1.32 5.98
C GLY A 62 -25.40 -0.37 5.32
N VAL A 63 -25.49 0.93 5.63
CA VAL A 63 -24.51 1.92 5.17
C VAL A 63 -23.10 1.59 5.67
N VAL A 64 -22.97 1.16 6.94
CA VAL A 64 -21.70 0.74 7.52
C VAL A 64 -21.13 -0.50 6.81
N VAL A 65 -21.95 -1.52 6.54
CA VAL A 65 -21.55 -2.73 5.80
C VAL A 65 -21.10 -2.36 4.37
N MET A 66 -21.84 -1.49 3.68
CA MET A 66 -21.46 -1.00 2.35
C MET A 66 -20.14 -0.23 2.37
N TYR A 67 -19.92 0.63 3.37
CA TYR A 67 -18.65 1.32 3.54
C TYR A 67 -17.50 0.34 3.74
N PHE A 68 -17.67 -0.68 4.59
CA PHE A 68 -16.65 -1.72 4.77
C PHE A 68 -16.41 -2.50 3.48
N LEU A 69 -17.45 -2.86 2.74
CA LEU A 69 -17.34 -3.55 1.46
C LEU A 69 -16.49 -2.73 0.47
N TYR A 70 -16.79 -1.44 0.34
CA TYR A 70 -16.01 -0.52 -0.48
C TYR A 70 -14.54 -0.47 -0.05
N GLU A 71 -14.26 -0.32 1.26
CA GLU A 71 -12.89 -0.34 1.76
C GLU A 71 -12.21 -1.69 1.48
N ARG A 72 -12.89 -2.84 1.60
CA ARG A 72 -12.30 -4.16 1.27
C ARG A 72 -11.94 -4.27 -0.21
N ILE A 73 -12.80 -3.81 -1.12
CA ILE A 73 -12.51 -3.76 -2.56
C ILE A 73 -11.31 -2.86 -2.83
N ARG A 74 -11.27 -1.67 -2.23
CA ARG A 74 -10.14 -0.73 -2.37
C ARG A 74 -8.82 -1.34 -1.89
N GLN A 75 -8.84 -2.06 -0.77
CA GLN A 75 -7.66 -2.75 -0.24
C GLN A 75 -7.21 -3.89 -1.16
N LEU A 76 -8.14 -4.68 -1.71
CA LEU A 76 -7.81 -5.75 -2.65
C LEU A 76 -7.14 -5.19 -3.91
N ARG A 77 -7.67 -4.09 -4.45
CA ARG A 77 -7.04 -3.35 -5.56
C ARG A 77 -5.61 -2.92 -5.20
N ASN A 78 -5.39 -2.36 -4.01
CA ASN A 78 -4.05 -1.98 -3.56
C ASN A 78 -3.09 -3.18 -3.48
N VAL A 79 -3.54 -4.33 -2.97
CA VAL A 79 -2.72 -5.56 -2.91
C VAL A 79 -2.36 -6.06 -4.31
N THR A 80 -3.27 -5.98 -5.26
CA THR A 80 -2.97 -6.33 -6.66
C THR A 80 -2.02 -5.32 -7.32
N ALA A 81 -2.12 -4.03 -6.99
CA ALA A 81 -1.19 -3.00 -7.47
C ALA A 81 0.22 -3.22 -6.91
N ILE A 82 0.35 -3.58 -5.62
CA ILE A 82 1.63 -3.97 -5.01
C ILE A 82 2.31 -5.08 -5.82
N ARG A 83 1.56 -6.11 -6.25
CA ARG A 83 2.11 -7.19 -7.09
C ARG A 83 2.66 -6.68 -8.42
N ARG A 84 2.04 -5.67 -9.04
CA ARG A 84 2.54 -5.09 -10.29
C ARG A 84 3.89 -4.40 -10.08
N VAL A 85 4.01 -3.60 -9.01
CA VAL A 85 5.27 -2.92 -8.66
C VAL A 85 6.38 -3.95 -8.39
N LEU A 86 6.10 -4.97 -7.56
CA LEU A 86 7.08 -5.98 -7.17
C LEU A 86 7.60 -6.83 -8.35
N ARG A 87 6.80 -6.95 -9.42
CA ARG A 87 7.17 -7.69 -10.64
C ARG A 87 8.12 -6.91 -11.55
N ILE A 88 8.18 -5.59 -11.41
CA ILE A 88 8.91 -4.71 -12.32
C ILE A 88 10.16 -4.16 -11.65
N TYR A 89 10.09 -3.93 -10.34
CA TYR A 89 11.20 -3.38 -9.57
C TYR A 89 11.80 -4.41 -8.62
N GLY A 90 13.12 -4.42 -8.51
CA GLY A 90 13.85 -5.08 -7.44
C GLY A 90 13.67 -4.37 -6.09
N TRP A 91 14.02 -5.04 -5.00
CA TRP A 91 14.17 -4.37 -3.71
C TRP A 91 15.39 -3.46 -3.77
N SER A 92 15.20 -2.16 -3.60
CA SER A 92 16.29 -1.20 -3.47
C SER A 92 16.69 -1.00 -2.00
N SER A 93 17.89 -0.45 -1.83
CA SER A 93 18.50 -0.18 -0.54
C SER A 93 17.61 0.66 0.36
N ALA A 94 17.74 0.41 1.65
CA ALA A 94 16.74 0.76 2.62
C ALA A 94 16.60 2.29 2.83
N LEU A 95 15.37 2.79 2.78
CA LEU A 95 15.04 4.21 2.96
C LEU A 95 15.05 4.56 4.44
N GLY A 96 15.50 5.78 4.74
CA GLY A 96 15.24 6.39 6.04
C GLY A 96 13.76 6.73 6.16
N HIS A 97 13.21 6.69 7.37
CA HIS A 97 11.86 7.18 7.61
C HIS A 97 11.87 8.23 8.71
N SER A 98 10.97 9.20 8.57
CA SER A 98 10.62 10.15 9.62
C SER A 98 9.11 10.17 9.80
N VAL A 99 8.67 10.38 11.04
CA VAL A 99 7.25 10.37 11.38
C VAL A 99 6.88 11.74 11.94
N SER A 100 5.92 12.41 11.31
CA SER A 100 5.33 13.65 11.83
C SER A 100 3.83 13.44 12.02
N ARG A 101 3.28 13.75 13.21
CA ARG A 101 1.86 13.63 13.64
C ARG A 101 1.07 12.45 13.02
N SER A 102 0.67 12.56 11.75
CA SER A 102 -0.12 11.59 10.97
C SER A 102 0.43 11.31 9.55
N ILE A 103 1.73 11.48 9.33
CA ILE A 103 2.42 11.26 8.06
C ILE A 103 3.71 10.49 8.34
N CYS A 104 3.93 9.39 7.62
CA CYS A 104 5.23 8.74 7.54
C CYS A 104 5.89 9.20 6.25
N ARG A 105 7.04 9.87 6.35
CA ARG A 105 7.84 10.27 5.22
C ARG A 105 9.00 9.29 5.08
N PHE A 106 9.20 8.81 3.86
CA PHE A 106 10.32 7.95 3.50
C PHE A 106 11.24 8.73 2.60
N GLU A 107 12.51 8.82 2.97
CA GLU A 107 13.52 9.62 2.26
C GLU A 107 14.57 8.71 1.66
N GLY A 108 14.83 8.91 0.37
CA GLY A 108 15.81 8.16 -0.40
C GLY A 108 16.48 9.00 -1.47
N HIS A 109 17.56 8.47 -2.01
CA HIS A 109 18.25 9.10 -3.12
C HIS A 109 17.53 8.81 -4.44
N SER A 110 17.54 9.79 -5.33
CA SER A 110 17.02 9.67 -6.68
C SER A 110 17.87 8.66 -7.46
N PRO A 111 17.27 7.73 -8.24
CA PRO A 111 18.03 6.74 -8.99
C PRO A 111 18.91 7.35 -10.10
N ASP A 112 18.53 8.51 -10.65
CA ASP A 112 19.32 9.19 -11.70
C ASP A 112 20.34 10.20 -11.13
N ASP A 113 20.15 10.66 -9.89
CA ASP A 113 21.05 11.62 -9.25
C ASP A 113 21.12 11.35 -7.73
N PRO A 114 22.22 10.74 -7.26
CA PRO A 114 22.38 10.42 -5.84
C PRO A 114 22.49 11.67 -4.96
N ALA A 115 22.74 12.87 -5.51
CA ALA A 115 22.74 14.11 -4.75
C ALA A 115 21.32 14.63 -4.43
N VAL A 116 20.30 14.17 -5.16
CA VAL A 116 18.92 14.63 -4.99
C VAL A 116 18.16 13.66 -4.08
N SER A 117 17.75 14.15 -2.91
CA SER A 117 16.84 13.41 -2.02
C SER A 117 15.39 13.54 -2.51
N VAL A 118 14.71 12.41 -2.66
CA VAL A 118 13.29 12.33 -2.98
C VAL A 118 12.57 11.77 -1.77
N SER A 119 11.55 12.50 -1.31
CA SER A 119 10.70 12.06 -0.21
C SER A 119 9.36 11.56 -0.72
N VAL A 120 8.95 10.38 -0.25
CA VAL A 120 7.62 9.82 -0.51
C VAL A 120 6.83 9.82 0.78
N GLN A 121 5.60 10.32 0.72
CA GLN A 121 4.75 10.46 1.90
C GLN A 121 3.66 9.40 1.88
N LEU A 122 3.60 8.63 2.96
CA LEU A 122 2.44 7.82 3.29
C LEU A 122 1.51 8.65 4.17
N ARG A 123 0.47 9.22 3.55
CA ARG A 123 -0.63 9.90 4.23
C ARG A 123 -1.88 9.06 4.15
N ALA A 124 -2.51 8.76 5.28
CA ALA A 124 -3.81 8.10 5.30
C ALA A 124 -4.77 8.89 6.20
N PRO A 125 -5.94 9.30 5.69
CA PRO A 125 -6.82 10.23 6.39
C PRO A 125 -7.54 9.60 7.59
N PHE A 126 -7.79 8.27 7.62
CA PHE A 126 -8.49 7.63 8.74
C PHE A 126 -8.08 6.16 9.01
N ALA A 127 -8.05 5.81 10.30
CA ALA A 127 -8.15 4.50 10.95
C ALA A 127 -7.01 3.43 10.88
N GLY A 128 -6.81 2.81 12.07
CA GLY A 128 -6.29 1.48 12.41
C GLY A 128 -4.96 1.01 11.81
N ARG A 129 -4.92 0.79 10.50
CA ARG A 129 -3.75 0.19 9.83
C ARG A 129 -2.67 1.22 9.51
N PHE A 130 -3.05 2.49 9.36
CA PHE A 130 -2.08 3.58 9.32
C PHE A 130 -1.43 3.78 10.69
N LEU A 131 -2.24 3.73 11.76
CA LEU A 131 -1.73 3.77 13.13
C LEU A 131 -0.70 2.66 13.38
N HIS A 132 -0.89 1.46 12.83
CA HIS A 132 0.13 0.42 12.90
C HIS A 132 1.45 0.82 12.23
N TRP A 133 1.42 1.38 11.02
CA TRP A 133 2.64 1.84 10.34
C TRP A 133 3.30 3.01 11.08
N VAL A 134 2.52 3.97 11.58
CA VAL A 134 3.04 5.05 12.43
C VAL A 134 3.65 4.50 13.71
N ARG A 135 2.98 3.57 14.39
CA ARG A 135 3.49 2.93 15.60
C ARG A 135 4.76 2.15 15.31
N TRP A 136 4.80 1.40 14.20
CA TRP A 136 5.99 0.66 13.80
C TRP A 136 7.15 1.60 13.49
N CYS A 137 6.95 2.65 12.69
CA CYS A 137 7.99 3.62 12.37
C CYS A 137 8.50 4.35 13.62
N ARG A 138 7.61 4.70 14.57
CA ARG A 138 8.00 5.30 15.86
C ARG A 138 8.78 4.33 16.75
N ALA A 139 8.37 3.06 16.80
CA ALA A 139 9.03 2.04 17.61
C ALA A 139 10.38 1.60 17.01
N ASN A 140 10.57 1.80 15.71
CA ASN A 140 11.78 1.42 14.98
C ASN A 140 12.43 2.67 14.37
N ASP A 141 12.46 3.77 15.13
CA ASP A 141 13.10 4.99 14.69
C ASP A 141 14.60 4.73 14.41
N GLY A 142 15.10 5.28 13.31
CA GLY A 142 16.45 5.00 12.82
C GLY A 142 16.68 3.64 12.13
N GLN A 143 15.71 2.70 12.15
CA GLN A 143 15.78 1.52 11.28
C GLN A 143 15.43 1.90 9.85
N LYS A 144 16.11 1.31 8.87
CA LYS A 144 15.80 1.55 7.46
C LYS A 144 14.70 0.60 6.97
N VAL A 145 13.78 1.07 6.13
CA VAL A 145 12.74 0.24 5.51
C VAL A 145 13.15 -0.24 4.12
N ARG A 146 12.70 -1.43 3.69
CA ARG A 146 12.93 -1.86 2.32
C ARG A 146 11.95 -1.15 1.38
N PHE A 147 12.46 -0.67 0.26
CA PHE A 147 11.68 0.01 -0.77
C PHE A 147 11.80 -0.70 -2.11
N CYS A 148 10.74 -0.69 -2.90
CA CYS A 148 10.68 -1.28 -4.22
C CYS A 148 9.85 -0.38 -5.12
N GLY A 149 10.45 0.23 -6.15
CA GLY A 149 9.76 1.16 -7.04
C GLY A 149 10.58 2.39 -7.37
N ASP A 150 9.89 3.40 -7.89
CA ASP A 150 10.47 4.72 -8.16
C ASP A 150 9.87 5.74 -7.18
N PRO A 151 10.68 6.38 -6.31
CA PRO A 151 10.19 7.33 -5.33
C PRO A 151 9.54 8.58 -5.97
N ARG A 152 9.78 8.85 -7.27
CA ARG A 152 9.16 9.94 -8.00
C ARG A 152 7.71 9.67 -8.38
N PHE A 153 7.30 8.40 -8.44
CA PHE A 153 5.98 8.00 -8.92
C PHE A 153 5.26 7.12 -7.91
N ILE A 154 5.67 5.86 -7.85
CA ILE A 154 5.01 4.79 -7.13
C ILE A 154 6.04 3.78 -6.64
N GLY A 155 5.85 3.30 -5.43
CA GLY A 155 6.66 2.25 -4.85
C GLY A 155 5.95 1.51 -3.74
N VAL A 156 6.64 0.51 -3.21
CA VAL A 156 6.18 -0.34 -2.13
C VAL A 156 7.21 -0.25 -1.02
N VAL A 157 6.73 0.09 0.17
CA VAL A 157 7.53 -0.01 1.40
C VAL A 157 7.17 -1.30 2.12
N ALA A 158 8.19 -1.97 2.63
CA ALA A 158 8.08 -3.13 3.49
C ALA A 158 8.93 -2.96 4.73
N HIS A 159 8.48 -3.60 5.80
CA HIS A 159 9.32 -3.81 6.98
C HIS A 159 10.58 -4.60 6.56
N THR A 160 11.66 -4.44 7.32
CA THR A 160 12.91 -5.20 7.16
C THR A 160 12.70 -6.71 7.17
N ASP A 161 11.75 -7.19 7.97
CA ASP A 161 11.29 -8.58 7.99
C ASP A 161 10.22 -8.85 6.93
N LEU A 162 10.65 -9.12 5.70
CA LEU A 162 9.78 -9.46 4.55
C LEU A 162 8.84 -10.64 4.80
N GLY A 163 9.26 -11.60 5.65
CA GLY A 163 8.48 -12.80 5.97
C GLY A 163 7.26 -12.56 6.87
N LYS A 164 7.24 -11.46 7.63
CA LYS A 164 6.12 -11.05 8.50
C LYS A 164 5.52 -9.70 8.09
N GLY A 165 6.12 -9.04 7.11
CA GLY A 165 5.93 -7.63 6.80
C GLY A 165 4.66 -7.34 6.00
N ARG A 166 3.88 -6.38 6.52
CA ARG A 166 2.76 -5.78 5.78
C ARG A 166 3.31 -4.78 4.78
N MET A 167 3.39 -5.16 3.52
CA MET A 167 3.73 -4.25 2.42
C MET A 167 2.69 -3.14 2.27
N ARG A 168 3.14 -1.93 1.94
CA ARG A 168 2.24 -0.84 1.57
C ARG A 168 2.69 -0.16 0.30
N LEU A 169 1.70 0.09 -0.56
CA LEU A 169 1.86 0.97 -1.69
C LEU A 169 2.01 2.41 -1.18
N VAL A 170 3.07 3.08 -1.61
CA VAL A 170 3.30 4.50 -1.43
C VAL A 170 3.40 5.11 -2.80
N ALA A 171 2.72 6.21 -3.03
CA ALA A 171 2.79 6.91 -4.30
C ALA A 171 2.77 8.40 -4.04
N GLN A 172 3.40 9.15 -4.95
CA GLN A 172 3.17 10.57 -5.00
C GLN A 172 1.74 10.82 -5.45
N ARG A 173 1.12 11.86 -4.88
CA ARG A 173 -0.27 12.19 -5.19
C ARG A 173 -0.46 12.47 -6.68
N GLU A 174 0.51 13.13 -7.32
CA GLU A 174 0.54 13.41 -8.76
C GLU A 174 0.49 12.15 -9.64
N ALA A 175 1.04 11.04 -9.16
CA ALA A 175 1.08 9.78 -9.92
C ALA A 175 -0.23 8.98 -9.87
N LEU A 176 -1.13 9.29 -8.92
CA LEU A 176 -2.40 8.57 -8.72
C LEU A 176 -3.65 9.45 -8.89
N ASP A 177 -3.56 10.74 -8.56
CA ASP A 177 -4.71 11.65 -8.55
C ASP A 177 -4.99 12.13 -9.98
N SER A 178 -6.18 11.81 -10.50
CA SER A 178 -6.59 12.24 -11.84
C SER A 178 -6.75 13.76 -11.95
N ARG A 179 -6.95 14.43 -10.81
CA ARG A 179 -7.18 15.87 -10.70
C ARG A 179 -5.90 16.71 -10.71
N MET A 180 -4.73 16.08 -10.59
CA MET A 180 -3.44 16.76 -10.63
C MET A 180 -2.74 16.53 -11.98
N SER A 181 -1.97 17.52 -12.42
CA SER A 181 -1.14 17.39 -13.62
C SER A 181 -0.02 16.38 -13.36
N ALA A 182 0.22 15.49 -14.32
CA ALA A 182 1.29 14.51 -14.22
C ALA A 182 2.66 15.22 -14.30
N ARG A 183 3.63 14.71 -13.55
CA ARG A 183 4.98 15.29 -13.47
C ARG A 183 5.69 15.20 -14.82
N ARG A 184 5.98 16.36 -15.45
CA ARG A 184 6.61 16.43 -16.78
C ARG A 184 8.13 16.61 -16.77
N LYS A 185 8.71 17.28 -15.77
CA LYS A 185 10.14 17.66 -15.77
C LYS A 185 11.03 16.66 -15.01
N GLY A 186 12.25 16.44 -15.50
CA GLY A 186 13.33 15.74 -14.79
C GLY A 186 13.18 14.22 -14.70
N VAL A 187 12.59 13.57 -15.71
CA VAL A 187 12.43 12.11 -15.75
C VAL A 187 12.77 11.61 -17.15
N SER A 188 13.65 10.59 -17.23
CA SER A 188 14.01 9.90 -18.46
C SER A 188 12.81 9.15 -19.06
N GLU A 189 12.74 9.00 -20.38
CA GLU A 189 11.63 8.28 -21.03
C GLU A 189 11.50 6.84 -20.55
N GLN A 190 12.62 6.14 -20.35
CA GLN A 190 12.64 4.78 -19.81
C GLN A 190 12.06 4.69 -18.39
N ALA A 191 12.22 5.73 -17.56
CA ALA A 191 11.58 5.77 -16.23
C ALA A 191 10.08 6.03 -16.35
N ARG A 192 9.64 6.85 -17.32
CA ARG A 192 8.21 7.06 -17.60
C ARG A 192 7.52 5.80 -18.09
N GLU A 193 8.13 5.05 -18.99
CA GLU A 193 7.59 3.79 -19.52
C GLU A 193 7.43 2.74 -18.41
N ARG A 194 8.46 2.58 -17.57
CA ARG A 194 8.40 1.70 -16.40
C ARG A 194 7.29 2.14 -15.44
N ALA A 195 7.19 3.43 -15.14
CA ALA A 195 6.12 3.93 -14.28
C ALA A 195 4.71 3.70 -14.88
N ARG A 196 4.52 3.89 -16.20
CA ARG A 196 3.26 3.57 -16.89
C ARG A 196 2.91 2.09 -16.81
N SER A 197 3.88 1.19 -16.97
CA SER A 197 3.65 -0.26 -16.89
C SER A 197 3.16 -0.72 -15.50
N VAL A 198 3.43 0.07 -14.47
CA VAL A 198 3.00 -0.15 -13.08
C VAL A 198 1.64 0.51 -12.80
N GLY A 199 1.14 1.32 -13.72
CA GLY A 199 -0.12 2.05 -13.63
C GLY A 199 0.00 3.47 -13.05
N ALA A 200 1.19 4.04 -12.98
CA ALA A 200 1.35 5.45 -12.64
C ALA A 200 0.91 6.34 -13.80
N ARG A 201 0.28 7.47 -13.49
CA ARG A 201 0.03 8.53 -14.48
C ARG A 201 1.31 9.30 -14.71
N VAL A 202 1.78 9.30 -15.95
CA VAL A 202 3.00 9.99 -16.37
C VAL A 202 2.68 10.80 -17.61
N GLY A 203 3.06 12.08 -17.61
CA GLY A 203 2.82 13.02 -18.70
C GLY A 203 4.07 13.43 -19.43
#